data_AF-A0A2B4RJB3-F1
#
_entry.id   AF-A0A2B4RJB3-F1
#
_cell.length_a   1.000
_cell.length_b   1.000
_cell.length_c   1.000
_cell.angle_alpha   90.00
_cell.angle_beta   90.00
_cell.angle_gamma   90.00
#
_symmetry.space_group_name_H-M   'P 1'
#
loop_
_entity.id
_entity.type
_entity.pdbx_description
1 polymer ?
#
loop_
_entity_poly.entity_id
_entity_poly.type
_entity_poly.pdbx_seq_one_letter_code
_entity_poly.pdbx_strand_id
1 'polypeptide(L)'
;MLRGILYQNMTVFKIRNETDMNQVIELYEGLKDSILNTDNILTIATQVALFDRFSHYEARHVKGNGKNEAVDLNRVQEATESLLKALKWNCSRFEDSQLSSAVLAIASHRDKVKSHEEHSKVTRAMLRFDEEIRSRDFKEFTNGDIAVIIRAYGKANVRAFRLFKVLRTEIMARGLVRFTVEDISKILWSYTQVKQISASLFAGIKKELLSRDVRDFSEKVLVTILWSYAMAQGNANDLFRRFKHEIMQRGLSHFSERQLAQIVSSYAEKNRHAPDLFEGVAYDLLSRGELNLDSRGLTMVARSFAKTKNFVPDLFSYIGDRAMNSNVSVHRPWEVVELLWALTEAGFLQEELHHKLKDHILCSDFTRMPDSALLLLVAVLESSHFKAPDLAAATEAELVRRSEAKS
;
A
#
# COMPACT_ATOMS: atom_id res chain seq x y z
N MET A 1 -16.55 32.23 -22.56
CA MET A 1 -16.41 30.81 -22.12
C MET A 1 -15.06 30.22 -22.54
N LEU A 2 -14.72 30.16 -23.84
CA LEU A 2 -13.44 29.60 -24.34
C LEU A 2 -12.16 30.24 -23.75
N ARG A 3 -12.09 31.58 -23.65
CA ARG A 3 -10.94 32.27 -23.01
C ARG A 3 -10.76 31.92 -21.52
N GLY A 4 -11.85 31.67 -20.80
CA GLY A 4 -11.81 31.28 -19.38
C GLY A 4 -11.29 29.86 -19.18
N ILE A 5 -11.71 28.92 -20.04
CA ILE A 5 -11.23 27.53 -20.04
C ILE A 5 -9.74 27.47 -20.39
N LEU A 6 -9.31 28.21 -21.41
CA LEU A 6 -7.89 28.33 -21.79
C LEU A 6 -7.03 28.90 -20.67
N TYR A 7 -7.48 29.97 -20.02
CA TYR A 7 -6.78 30.59 -18.90
C TYR A 7 -6.63 29.61 -17.72
N GLN A 8 -7.66 28.84 -17.40
CA GLN A 8 -7.56 27.85 -16.34
C GLN A 8 -6.69 26.66 -16.66
N ASN A 9 -6.73 26.16 -17.89
CA ASN A 9 -5.81 25.12 -18.32
C ASN A 9 -4.36 25.59 -18.19
N MET A 10 -4.09 26.87 -18.51
CA MET A 10 -2.78 27.48 -18.25
C MET A 10 -2.48 27.58 -16.75
N THR A 11 -3.43 27.97 -15.90
CA THR A 11 -3.23 28.06 -14.44
C THR A 11 -2.95 26.68 -13.83
N VAL A 12 -3.73 25.66 -14.18
CA VAL A 12 -3.51 24.27 -13.73
C VAL A 12 -2.17 23.74 -14.24
N PHE A 13 -1.82 24.02 -15.50
CA PHE A 13 -0.52 23.66 -16.05
C PHE A 13 0.62 24.33 -15.29
N LYS A 14 0.50 25.63 -14.98
CA LYS A 14 1.47 26.37 -14.18
C LYS A 14 1.62 25.75 -12.79
N ILE A 15 0.52 25.51 -12.08
CA ILE A 15 0.53 24.88 -10.74
C ILE A 15 1.24 23.52 -10.75
N ARG A 16 0.96 22.70 -11.77
CA ARG A 16 1.54 21.35 -11.88
C ARG A 16 3.04 21.38 -12.15
N ASN A 17 3.49 22.28 -13.00
CA ASN A 17 4.86 22.33 -13.50
C ASN A 17 5.78 23.28 -12.73
N GLU A 18 5.23 24.17 -11.90
CA GLU A 18 6.02 25.08 -11.08
C GLU A 18 6.92 24.30 -10.13
N THR A 19 8.19 24.67 -10.07
CA THR A 19 9.17 24.04 -9.18
C THR A 19 9.25 24.75 -7.83
N ASP A 20 9.02 26.07 -7.82
CA ASP A 20 9.10 26.89 -6.61
C ASP A 20 7.77 26.90 -5.84
N MET A 21 7.77 26.36 -4.61
CA MET A 21 6.56 26.29 -3.79
C MET A 21 6.09 27.65 -3.30
N ASN A 22 6.96 28.66 -3.14
CA ASN A 22 6.53 30.00 -2.77
C ASN A 22 5.64 30.62 -3.85
N GLN A 23 6.00 30.42 -5.12
CA GLN A 23 5.18 30.88 -6.24
C GLN A 23 3.81 30.18 -6.29
N VAL A 24 3.76 28.88 -5.92
CA VAL A 24 2.47 28.17 -5.82
C VAL A 24 1.63 28.71 -4.66
N ILE A 25 2.25 29.08 -3.53
CA ILE A 25 1.55 29.72 -2.41
C ILE A 25 1.04 31.11 -2.80
N GLU A 26 1.85 31.94 -3.45
CA GLU A 26 1.42 33.27 -3.94
C GLU A 26 0.24 33.15 -4.91
N LEU A 27 0.30 32.18 -5.83
CA LEU A 27 -0.82 31.86 -6.71
C LEU A 27 -2.06 31.42 -5.92
N TYR A 28 -1.90 30.62 -4.87
CA TYR A 28 -3.00 30.25 -3.99
C TYR A 28 -3.58 31.47 -3.26
N GLU A 29 -2.77 32.33 -2.64
CA GLU A 29 -3.27 33.51 -1.92
C GLU A 29 -4.01 34.48 -2.85
N GLY A 30 -3.48 34.72 -4.05
CA GLY A 30 -4.14 35.56 -5.05
C GLY A 30 -5.45 34.99 -5.58
N LEU A 31 -5.65 33.68 -5.47
CA LEU A 31 -6.85 32.99 -5.93
C LEU A 31 -7.77 32.56 -4.78
N LYS A 32 -7.32 32.63 -3.52
CA LYS A 32 -7.92 31.98 -2.34
C LYS A 32 -9.39 32.35 -2.17
N ASP A 33 -9.71 33.63 -2.23
CA ASP A 33 -11.09 34.11 -2.07
C ASP A 33 -12.01 33.61 -3.18
N SER A 34 -11.48 33.50 -4.41
CA SER A 34 -12.22 32.94 -5.53
C SER A 34 -12.35 31.42 -5.40
N ILE A 35 -11.26 30.69 -5.19
CA ILE A 35 -11.32 29.23 -5.21
C ILE A 35 -12.00 28.66 -3.96
N LEU A 36 -11.98 29.32 -2.80
CA LEU A 36 -12.62 28.79 -1.59
C LEU A 36 -14.10 29.17 -1.48
N ASN A 37 -14.51 30.34 -2.00
CA ASN A 37 -15.88 30.85 -1.85
C ASN A 37 -16.74 30.75 -3.12
N THR A 38 -16.18 30.48 -4.30
CA THR A 38 -16.94 30.63 -5.56
C THR A 38 -17.65 29.36 -6.01
N ASP A 39 -18.87 29.58 -6.49
CA ASP A 39 -19.83 28.65 -7.08
C ASP A 39 -19.45 28.07 -8.48
N ASN A 40 -18.24 28.29 -8.97
CA ASN A 40 -17.89 28.11 -10.39
C ASN A 40 -17.18 26.77 -10.66
N ILE A 41 -17.75 25.94 -11.56
CA ILE A 41 -17.18 24.65 -12.01
C ILE A 41 -15.73 24.79 -12.49
N LEU A 42 -15.39 25.94 -13.08
CA LEU A 42 -14.05 26.24 -13.54
C LEU A 42 -13.04 26.16 -12.37
N THR A 43 -13.31 26.69 -11.18
CA THR A 43 -12.29 26.74 -10.11
C THR A 43 -11.91 25.38 -9.50
N ILE A 44 -12.70 24.33 -9.75
CA ILE A 44 -12.53 23.00 -9.18
C ILE A 44 -11.23 22.32 -9.62
N ALA A 45 -10.87 22.40 -10.91
CA ALA A 45 -9.63 21.81 -11.41
C ALA A 45 -8.39 22.46 -10.76
N THR A 46 -8.46 23.77 -10.52
CA THR A 46 -7.44 24.53 -9.80
C THR A 46 -7.36 24.12 -8.33
N GLN A 47 -8.50 23.95 -7.64
CA GLN A 47 -8.55 23.46 -6.26
C GLN A 47 -7.86 22.09 -6.13
N VAL A 48 -8.20 21.14 -7.01
CA VAL A 48 -7.61 19.78 -7.00
C VAL A 48 -6.10 19.83 -7.25
N ALA A 49 -5.65 20.64 -8.21
CA ALA A 49 -4.24 20.77 -8.54
C ALA A 49 -3.43 21.39 -7.39
N LEU A 50 -3.93 22.47 -6.76
CA LEU A 50 -3.29 23.10 -5.61
C LEU A 50 -3.24 22.16 -4.41
N PHE A 51 -4.35 21.47 -4.13
CA PHE A 51 -4.42 20.50 -3.03
C PHE A 51 -3.40 19.37 -3.21
N ASP A 52 -3.27 18.83 -4.42
CA ASP A 52 -2.29 17.78 -4.71
C ASP A 52 -0.84 18.27 -4.53
N ARG A 53 -0.54 19.50 -4.98
CA ARG A 53 0.78 20.12 -4.83
C ARG A 53 1.17 20.33 -3.37
N PHE A 54 0.31 20.98 -2.58
CA PHE A 54 0.57 21.21 -1.16
C PHE A 54 0.68 19.90 -0.38
N SER A 55 -0.20 18.94 -0.66
CA SER A 55 -0.11 17.60 -0.09
C SER A 55 1.21 16.90 -0.44
N HIS A 56 1.77 17.09 -1.64
CA HIS A 56 3.08 16.54 -2.00
C HIS A 56 4.24 17.24 -1.30
N TYR A 57 4.13 18.55 -1.12
CA TYR A 57 5.14 19.35 -0.42
C TYR A 57 5.29 18.93 1.04
N GLU A 58 4.17 18.84 1.78
CA GLU A 58 4.15 18.41 3.18
C GLU A 58 4.85 17.05 3.37
N ALA A 59 4.60 16.09 2.48
CA ALA A 59 5.25 14.78 2.55
C ALA A 59 6.76 14.79 2.39
N ARG A 60 7.30 15.68 1.54
CA ARG A 60 8.75 15.77 1.31
C ARG A 60 9.46 16.31 2.55
N HIS A 61 8.85 17.30 3.21
CA HIS A 61 9.35 17.86 4.47
C HIS A 61 9.32 16.86 5.61
N VAL A 62 8.22 16.10 5.77
CA VAL A 62 8.10 15.05 6.80
C VAL A 62 9.14 13.93 6.63
N LYS A 63 9.61 13.67 5.41
CA LYS A 63 10.65 12.66 5.12
C LYS A 63 12.08 13.18 5.24
N GLY A 64 12.28 14.42 5.70
CA GLY A 64 13.62 14.99 5.93
C GLY A 64 14.35 15.48 4.67
N ASN A 65 13.73 15.36 3.48
CA ASN A 65 14.32 15.77 2.20
C ASN A 65 14.06 17.25 1.85
N GLY A 66 13.31 17.98 2.69
CA GLY A 66 12.88 19.36 2.43
C GLY A 66 13.69 20.46 3.14
N LYS A 67 14.77 20.12 3.86
CA LYS A 67 15.48 21.07 4.76
C LYS A 67 16.03 22.36 4.12
N ASN A 68 15.99 22.51 2.80
CA ASN A 68 16.59 23.64 2.08
C ASN A 68 15.61 24.71 1.57
N GLU A 69 14.29 24.57 1.77
CA GLU A 69 13.32 25.58 1.31
C GLU A 69 12.70 26.33 2.49
N ALA A 70 12.93 27.66 2.55
CA ALA A 70 12.46 28.60 3.57
C ALA A 70 10.94 28.90 3.49
N VAL A 71 10.14 27.92 3.06
CA VAL A 71 8.69 28.06 2.92
C VAL A 71 8.04 27.73 4.27
N ASP A 72 7.12 28.58 4.71
CA ASP A 72 6.39 28.37 5.95
C ASP A 72 5.45 27.15 5.84
N LEU A 73 5.83 26.06 6.51
CA LEU A 73 5.07 24.80 6.51
C LEU A 73 3.67 24.97 7.12
N ASN A 74 3.49 25.87 8.09
CA ASN A 74 2.19 26.10 8.72
C ASN A 74 1.21 26.68 7.69
N ARG A 75 1.67 27.60 6.84
CA ARG A 75 0.86 28.18 5.76
C ARG A 75 0.41 27.12 4.75
N VAL A 76 1.29 26.18 4.40
CA VAL A 76 0.95 25.08 3.49
C VAL A 76 -0.11 24.17 4.12
N GLN A 77 0.05 23.83 5.40
CA GLN A 77 -0.92 23.01 6.14
C GLN A 77 -2.29 23.67 6.23
N GLU A 78 -2.36 24.97 6.58
CA GLU A 78 -3.61 25.73 6.61
C GLU A 78 -4.28 25.80 5.23
N ALA A 79 -3.50 25.97 4.16
CA ALA A 79 -3.99 25.95 2.79
C ALA A 79 -4.56 24.57 2.40
N THR A 80 -3.83 23.49 2.73
CA THR A 80 -4.27 22.11 2.49
C THR A 80 -5.59 21.81 3.22
N GLU A 81 -5.72 22.22 4.49
CA GLU A 81 -6.96 22.03 5.25
C GLU A 81 -8.13 22.82 4.67
N SER A 82 -7.90 24.07 4.28
CA SER A 82 -8.90 24.94 3.66
C SER A 82 -9.40 24.36 2.34
N LEU A 83 -8.47 23.90 1.50
CA LEU A 83 -8.77 23.23 0.23
C LEU A 83 -9.52 21.91 0.44
N LEU A 84 -9.12 21.08 1.41
CA LEU A 84 -9.84 19.84 1.73
C LEU A 84 -11.30 20.11 2.10
N LYS A 85 -11.54 21.15 2.90
CA LYS A 85 -12.89 21.59 3.28
C LYS A 85 -13.68 22.07 2.06
N ALA A 86 -13.07 22.87 1.19
CA ALA A 86 -13.70 23.34 -0.04
C ALA A 86 -14.04 22.19 -1.00
N LEU A 87 -13.09 21.27 -1.27
CA LEU A 87 -13.30 20.08 -2.10
C LEU A 87 -14.46 19.23 -1.58
N LYS A 88 -14.51 19.00 -0.25
CA LYS A 88 -15.59 18.24 0.38
C LYS A 88 -16.96 18.90 0.19
N TRP A 89 -17.08 20.21 0.37
CA TRP A 89 -18.36 20.90 0.24
C TRP A 89 -18.80 21.06 -1.21
N ASN A 90 -17.84 21.23 -2.12
CA ASN A 90 -18.13 21.45 -3.54
C ASN A 90 -18.26 20.15 -4.34
N CYS A 91 -18.06 18.96 -3.75
CA CYS A 91 -18.05 17.67 -4.45
C CYS A 91 -19.23 17.48 -5.43
N SER A 92 -20.43 17.92 -5.07
CA SER A 92 -21.64 17.86 -5.93
C SER A 92 -21.57 18.64 -7.24
N ARG A 93 -20.55 19.49 -7.43
CA ARG A 93 -20.38 20.33 -8.62
C ARG A 93 -19.25 19.87 -9.53
N PHE A 94 -18.54 18.81 -9.15
CA PHE A 94 -17.45 18.26 -9.93
C PHE A 94 -18.03 17.57 -11.16
N GLU A 95 -17.34 17.70 -12.28
CA GLU A 95 -17.54 16.79 -13.41
C GLU A 95 -17.04 15.39 -13.02
N ASP A 96 -17.52 14.35 -13.70
CA ASP A 96 -17.25 12.97 -13.32
C ASP A 96 -15.75 12.61 -13.40
N SER A 97 -15.02 13.15 -14.39
CA SER A 97 -13.55 13.02 -14.48
C SER A 97 -12.80 13.80 -13.38
N GLN A 98 -13.38 14.88 -12.89
CA GLN A 98 -12.79 15.67 -11.80
C GLN A 98 -12.98 14.96 -10.45
N LEU A 99 -14.11 14.25 -10.27
CA LEU A 99 -14.35 13.43 -9.07
C LEU A 99 -13.24 12.39 -8.88
N SER A 100 -12.86 11.67 -9.94
CA SER A 100 -11.80 10.65 -9.88
C SER A 100 -10.44 11.24 -9.47
N SER A 101 -10.09 12.39 -10.05
CA SER A 101 -8.86 13.14 -9.73
C SER A 101 -8.86 13.66 -8.30
N ALA A 102 -9.99 14.21 -7.84
CA ALA A 102 -10.14 14.78 -6.50
C ALA A 102 -9.97 13.71 -5.41
N VAL A 103 -10.68 12.57 -5.53
CA VAL A 103 -10.56 11.50 -4.54
C VAL A 103 -9.15 10.91 -4.52
N LEU A 104 -8.46 10.84 -5.67
CA LEU A 104 -7.08 10.37 -5.73
C LEU A 104 -6.10 11.34 -5.03
N ALA A 105 -6.29 12.64 -5.20
CA ALA A 105 -5.50 13.65 -4.52
C ALA A 105 -5.71 13.57 -2.99
N ILE A 106 -6.97 13.52 -2.55
CA ILE A 106 -7.36 13.38 -1.13
C ILE A 106 -6.78 12.08 -0.52
N ALA A 107 -6.89 10.97 -1.23
CA ALA A 107 -6.29 9.71 -0.79
C ALA A 107 -4.76 9.77 -0.70
N SER A 108 -4.12 10.49 -1.62
CA SER A 108 -2.67 10.68 -1.62
C SER A 108 -2.19 11.54 -0.47
N HIS A 109 -3.00 12.49 0.00
CA HIS A 109 -2.75 13.24 1.23
C HIS A 109 -2.80 12.31 2.46
N ARG A 110 -3.78 11.40 2.55
CA ARG A 110 -3.90 10.47 3.70
C ARG A 110 -2.64 9.66 3.99
N ASP A 111 -1.98 9.15 2.96
CA ASP A 111 -0.76 8.33 3.11
C ASP A 111 0.41 9.08 3.76
N LYS A 112 0.34 10.41 3.81
CA LYS A 112 1.43 11.30 4.17
C LYS A 112 1.26 11.89 5.58
N VAL A 113 0.04 11.83 6.09
CA VAL A 113 -0.40 12.39 7.35
C VAL A 113 -0.17 11.40 8.50
N LYS A 114 0.27 11.88 9.67
CA LYS A 114 0.55 11.04 10.85
C LYS A 114 -0.50 11.17 11.97
N SER A 115 -1.26 12.26 12.01
CA SER A 115 -2.22 12.49 13.11
C SER A 115 -3.55 11.74 12.89
N HIS A 116 -4.13 11.27 13.99
CA HIS A 116 -5.43 10.60 13.96
C HIS A 116 -6.57 11.57 13.57
N GLU A 117 -6.45 12.84 13.98
CA GLU A 117 -7.39 13.92 13.66
C GLU A 117 -7.53 14.11 12.14
N GLU A 118 -6.41 14.28 11.45
CA GLU A 118 -6.37 14.51 10.01
C GLU A 118 -6.80 13.26 9.23
N HIS A 119 -6.44 12.05 9.70
CA HIS A 119 -6.99 10.80 9.13
C HIS A 119 -8.51 10.76 9.18
N SER A 120 -9.11 11.24 10.28
CA SER A 120 -10.56 11.35 10.43
C SER A 120 -11.15 12.42 9.48
N LYS A 121 -10.49 13.57 9.31
CA LYS A 121 -10.88 14.60 8.33
C LYS A 121 -10.91 14.03 6.90
N VAL A 122 -9.86 13.34 6.48
CA VAL A 122 -9.78 12.71 5.14
C VAL A 122 -10.84 11.62 4.98
N THR A 123 -11.03 10.77 6.00
CA THR A 123 -12.06 9.71 5.94
C THR A 123 -13.46 10.31 5.77
N ARG A 124 -13.78 11.38 6.49
CA ARG A 124 -15.06 12.10 6.34
C ARG A 124 -15.22 12.73 4.95
N ALA A 125 -14.15 13.27 4.37
CA ALA A 125 -14.18 13.78 3.00
C ALA A 125 -14.44 12.65 2.00
N MET A 126 -13.70 11.54 2.08
CA MET A 126 -13.89 10.38 1.21
C MET A 126 -15.32 9.81 1.30
N LEU A 127 -15.91 9.72 2.49
CA LEU A 127 -17.30 9.26 2.64
C LEU A 127 -18.32 10.21 2.00
N ARG A 128 -18.05 11.51 1.99
CA ARG A 128 -18.90 12.47 1.28
C ARG A 128 -18.80 12.31 -0.24
N PHE A 129 -17.58 12.12 -0.76
CA PHE A 129 -17.38 11.79 -2.17
C PHE A 129 -17.99 10.43 -2.56
N ASP A 130 -18.08 9.47 -1.63
CA ASP A 130 -18.76 8.18 -1.87
C ASP A 130 -20.25 8.41 -2.16
N GLU A 131 -20.92 9.20 -1.31
CA GLU A 131 -22.33 9.58 -1.53
C GLU A 131 -22.54 10.23 -2.89
N GLU A 132 -21.65 11.15 -3.27
CA GLU A 132 -21.71 11.85 -4.53
C GLU A 132 -21.46 10.92 -5.73
N ILE A 133 -20.40 10.12 -5.72
CA ILE A 133 -20.09 9.20 -6.82
C ILE A 133 -21.23 8.20 -7.02
N ARG A 134 -21.87 7.74 -5.95
CA ARG A 134 -23.01 6.81 -6.05
C ARG A 134 -24.29 7.45 -6.60
N SER A 135 -24.44 8.77 -6.57
CA SER A 135 -25.63 9.45 -7.10
C SER A 135 -25.53 9.69 -8.62
N ARG A 136 -24.35 9.56 -9.20
CA ARG A 136 -24.06 9.78 -10.63
C ARG A 136 -24.46 8.60 -11.50
N ASP A 137 -24.70 8.87 -12.79
CA ASP A 137 -24.77 7.82 -13.80
C ASP A 137 -23.35 7.33 -14.10
N PHE A 138 -23.10 6.05 -13.84
CA PHE A 138 -21.78 5.48 -14.06
C PHE A 138 -21.34 5.56 -15.52
N LYS A 139 -22.26 5.62 -16.50
CA LYS A 139 -21.93 5.71 -17.92
C LYS A 139 -21.04 6.90 -18.28
N GLU A 140 -21.10 7.98 -17.51
CA GLU A 140 -20.28 9.17 -17.69
C GLU A 140 -18.82 8.97 -17.24
N PHE A 141 -18.57 7.98 -16.37
CA PHE A 141 -17.21 7.61 -15.97
C PHE A 141 -16.57 6.68 -16.98
N THR A 142 -15.31 6.94 -17.33
CA THR A 142 -14.52 5.97 -18.08
C THR A 142 -14.16 4.77 -17.21
N ASN A 143 -13.72 3.67 -17.83
CA ASN A 143 -13.21 2.51 -17.09
C ASN A 143 -11.97 2.88 -16.25
N GLY A 144 -11.15 3.78 -16.76
CA GLY A 144 -10.00 4.33 -16.04
C GLY A 144 -10.42 5.11 -14.81
N ASP A 145 -11.45 5.96 -14.91
CA ASP A 145 -11.99 6.72 -13.78
C ASP A 145 -12.48 5.80 -12.67
N ILE A 146 -13.24 4.75 -13.01
CA ILE A 146 -13.68 3.73 -12.05
C ILE A 146 -12.49 3.10 -11.33
N ALA A 147 -11.46 2.70 -12.07
CA ALA A 147 -10.27 2.08 -11.49
C ALA A 147 -9.48 3.07 -10.60
N VAL A 148 -9.43 4.35 -10.98
CA VAL A 148 -8.80 5.42 -10.19
C VAL A 148 -9.58 5.69 -8.90
N ILE A 149 -10.92 5.77 -8.96
CA ILE A 149 -11.78 5.90 -7.79
C ILE A 149 -11.51 4.74 -6.83
N ILE A 150 -11.59 3.49 -7.31
CA ILE A 150 -11.32 2.30 -6.50
C ILE A 150 -9.92 2.34 -5.89
N ARG A 151 -8.92 2.76 -6.66
CA ARG A 151 -7.55 2.97 -6.18
C ARG A 151 -7.48 3.99 -5.05
N ALA A 152 -8.17 5.12 -5.19
CA ALA A 152 -8.19 6.17 -4.20
C ALA A 152 -8.74 5.67 -2.85
N TYR A 153 -9.88 4.98 -2.85
CA TYR A 153 -10.43 4.41 -1.61
C TYR A 153 -9.55 3.30 -1.02
N GLY A 154 -8.92 2.48 -1.86
CA GLY A 154 -7.93 1.49 -1.45
C GLY A 154 -6.73 2.12 -0.75
N LYS A 155 -6.15 3.15 -1.38
CA LYS A 155 -5.01 3.92 -0.86
C LYS A 155 -5.37 4.61 0.45
N ALA A 156 -6.54 5.25 0.48
CA ALA A 156 -7.06 5.86 1.69
C ALA A 156 -7.54 4.83 2.74
N ASN A 157 -7.47 3.53 2.47
CA ASN A 157 -7.97 2.46 3.34
C ASN A 157 -9.37 2.74 3.93
N VAL A 158 -10.26 3.36 3.14
CA VAL A 158 -11.63 3.69 3.54
C VAL A 158 -12.56 2.58 3.10
N ARG A 159 -13.26 1.97 4.06
CA ARG A 159 -14.20 0.87 3.79
C ARG A 159 -15.58 1.38 3.36
N ALA A 160 -15.67 1.93 2.15
CA ALA A 160 -16.93 2.38 1.55
C ALA A 160 -17.74 1.20 0.98
N PHE A 161 -18.33 0.36 1.84
CA PHE A 161 -18.97 -0.90 1.44
C PHE A 161 -20.04 -0.74 0.34
N ARG A 162 -20.85 0.33 0.41
CA ARG A 162 -21.88 0.61 -0.58
C ARG A 162 -21.28 0.98 -1.94
N LEU A 163 -20.25 1.82 -1.96
CA LEU A 163 -19.52 2.19 -3.17
C LEU A 163 -18.93 0.97 -3.88
N PHE A 164 -18.16 0.16 -3.14
CA PHE A 164 -17.52 -1.03 -3.70
C PHE A 164 -18.56 -2.03 -4.25
N LYS A 165 -19.71 -2.19 -3.59
CA LYS A 165 -20.80 -3.02 -4.12
C LYS A 165 -21.32 -2.51 -5.46
N VAL A 166 -21.57 -1.20 -5.59
CA VAL A 166 -22.06 -0.58 -6.83
C VAL A 166 -21.01 -0.66 -7.94
N LEU A 167 -19.77 -0.26 -7.65
CA LEU A 167 -18.67 -0.30 -8.61
C LEU A 167 -18.38 -1.71 -9.11
N ARG A 168 -18.48 -2.73 -8.24
CA ARG A 168 -18.37 -4.13 -8.66
C ARG A 168 -19.43 -4.48 -9.70
N THR A 169 -20.70 -4.14 -9.43
CA THR A 169 -21.80 -4.42 -10.36
C THR A 169 -21.55 -3.74 -11.70
N GLU A 170 -21.11 -2.49 -11.67
CA GLU A 170 -20.77 -1.72 -12.87
C GLU A 170 -19.61 -2.34 -13.67
N ILE A 171 -18.51 -2.70 -13.00
CA ILE A 171 -17.37 -3.39 -13.65
C ILE A 171 -17.82 -4.67 -14.34
N MET A 172 -18.65 -5.47 -13.66
CA MET A 172 -19.16 -6.72 -14.22
C MET A 172 -20.12 -6.47 -15.39
N ALA A 173 -20.95 -5.42 -15.33
CA ALA A 173 -21.87 -5.05 -16.41
C ALA A 173 -21.16 -4.57 -17.67
N ARG A 174 -20.06 -3.79 -17.54
CA ARG A 174 -19.25 -3.34 -18.68
C ARG A 174 -18.46 -4.47 -19.34
N GLY A 175 -18.15 -5.51 -18.58
CA GLY A 175 -17.27 -6.59 -18.98
C GLY A 175 -15.79 -6.23 -18.79
N LEU A 176 -15.05 -7.17 -18.20
CA LEU A 176 -13.65 -6.97 -17.83
C LEU A 176 -12.71 -6.80 -19.03
N VAL A 177 -13.10 -7.31 -20.22
CA VAL A 177 -12.38 -7.11 -21.48
C VAL A 177 -12.17 -5.64 -21.83
N ARG A 178 -13.06 -4.74 -21.38
CA ARG A 178 -12.96 -3.29 -21.63
C ARG A 178 -12.01 -2.56 -20.68
N PHE A 179 -11.50 -3.22 -19.64
CA PHE A 179 -10.55 -2.65 -18.70
C PHE A 179 -9.12 -3.02 -19.11
N THR A 180 -8.19 -2.06 -18.99
CA THR A 180 -6.77 -2.37 -19.19
C THR A 180 -6.28 -3.30 -18.07
N VAL A 181 -5.16 -4.00 -18.29
CA VAL A 181 -4.59 -4.87 -17.23
C VAL A 181 -4.16 -4.03 -16.03
N GLU A 182 -3.68 -2.81 -16.28
CA GLU A 182 -3.37 -1.86 -15.21
C GLU A 182 -4.60 -1.52 -14.38
N ASP A 183 -5.75 -1.26 -15.00
CA ASP A 183 -7.00 -0.98 -14.28
C ASP A 183 -7.45 -2.17 -13.46
N ILE A 184 -7.37 -3.38 -14.02
CA ILE A 184 -7.65 -4.62 -13.30
C ILE A 184 -6.74 -4.76 -12.06
N SER A 185 -5.44 -4.47 -12.20
CA SER A 185 -4.50 -4.51 -11.06
C SER A 185 -4.85 -3.51 -9.96
N LYS A 186 -5.28 -2.29 -10.33
CA LYS A 186 -5.73 -1.25 -9.38
C LYS A 186 -6.97 -1.74 -8.62
N ILE A 187 -7.93 -2.34 -9.34
CA ILE A 187 -9.17 -2.89 -8.79
C ILE A 187 -8.84 -4.01 -7.79
N LEU A 188 -8.07 -5.02 -8.21
CA LEU A 188 -7.66 -6.14 -7.36
C LEU A 188 -6.97 -5.65 -6.08
N TRP A 189 -5.96 -4.79 -6.23
CA TRP A 189 -5.18 -4.26 -5.12
C TRP A 189 -6.07 -3.57 -4.10
N SER A 190 -6.94 -2.67 -4.54
CA SER A 190 -7.83 -1.93 -3.64
C SER A 190 -8.82 -2.82 -2.91
N TYR A 191 -9.48 -3.74 -3.61
CA TYR A 191 -10.44 -4.66 -2.98
C TYR A 191 -9.76 -5.51 -1.90
N THR A 192 -8.53 -5.96 -2.16
CA THR A 192 -7.73 -6.65 -1.13
C THR A 192 -7.33 -5.74 0.02
N GLN A 193 -6.88 -4.51 -0.29
CA GLN A 193 -6.39 -3.55 0.70
C GLN A 193 -7.48 -3.17 1.72
N VAL A 194 -8.71 -2.91 1.27
CA VAL A 194 -9.84 -2.60 2.15
C VAL A 194 -10.51 -3.84 2.75
N LYS A 195 -10.01 -5.04 2.44
CA LYS A 195 -10.57 -6.34 2.85
C LYS A 195 -12.03 -6.56 2.39
N GLN A 196 -12.40 -6.07 1.21
CA GLN A 196 -13.74 -6.26 0.62
C GLN A 196 -13.70 -7.23 -0.56
N ILE A 197 -13.05 -8.38 -0.39
CA ILE A 197 -12.88 -9.37 -1.46
C ILE A 197 -14.24 -9.91 -1.90
N SER A 198 -14.54 -9.80 -3.21
CA SER A 198 -15.74 -10.37 -3.80
C SER A 198 -15.38 -11.57 -4.65
N ALA A 199 -15.80 -12.77 -4.23
CA ALA A 199 -15.48 -14.03 -4.91
C ALA A 199 -15.86 -14.00 -6.41
N SER A 200 -17.03 -13.45 -6.75
CA SER A 200 -17.48 -13.31 -8.14
C SER A 200 -16.59 -12.40 -8.99
N LEU A 201 -16.16 -11.26 -8.44
CA LEU A 201 -15.28 -10.32 -9.13
C LEU A 201 -13.90 -10.93 -9.34
N PHE A 202 -13.32 -11.55 -8.30
CA PHE A 202 -12.00 -12.18 -8.39
C PHE A 202 -12.01 -13.39 -9.32
N ALA A 203 -13.09 -14.16 -9.37
CA ALA A 203 -13.25 -15.24 -10.33
C ALA A 203 -13.37 -14.72 -11.78
N GLY A 204 -14.17 -13.68 -11.99
CA GLY A 204 -14.29 -13.01 -13.30
C GLY A 204 -12.96 -12.43 -13.78
N ILE A 205 -12.25 -11.70 -12.91
CA ILE A 205 -10.92 -11.16 -13.20
C ILE A 205 -9.93 -12.27 -13.49
N LYS A 206 -9.96 -13.38 -12.74
CA LYS A 206 -9.05 -14.51 -12.99
C LYS A 206 -9.25 -15.07 -14.40
N LYS A 207 -10.51 -15.28 -14.81
CA LYS A 207 -10.85 -15.77 -16.15
C LYS A 207 -10.32 -14.81 -17.23
N GLU A 208 -10.54 -13.51 -17.04
CA GLU A 208 -10.05 -12.48 -17.97
C GLU A 208 -8.51 -12.44 -18.06
N LEU A 209 -7.81 -12.51 -16.92
CA LEU A 209 -6.35 -12.52 -16.91
C LEU A 209 -5.78 -13.77 -17.58
N LEU A 210 -6.46 -14.91 -17.47
CA LEU A 210 -6.07 -16.15 -18.13
C LEU A 210 -6.32 -16.13 -19.65
N SER A 211 -7.26 -15.32 -20.16
CA SER A 211 -7.48 -15.17 -21.60
C SER A 211 -6.55 -14.16 -22.27
N ARG A 212 -5.89 -13.27 -21.51
CA ARG A 212 -4.93 -12.30 -22.05
C ARG A 212 -3.54 -12.88 -22.20
N ASP A 213 -2.74 -12.30 -23.10
CA ASP A 213 -1.31 -12.60 -23.15
C ASP A 213 -0.62 -11.99 -21.92
N VAL A 214 0.08 -12.83 -21.16
CA VAL A 214 0.76 -12.42 -19.93
C VAL A 214 2.03 -11.62 -20.22
N ARG A 215 2.58 -11.75 -21.44
CA ARG A 215 3.76 -11.00 -21.89
C ARG A 215 3.52 -9.49 -21.95
N ASP A 216 2.28 -9.08 -22.16
CA ASP A 216 1.89 -7.66 -22.19
C ASP A 216 1.80 -7.02 -20.80
N PHE A 217 1.95 -7.81 -19.73
CA PHE A 217 1.79 -7.31 -18.37
C PHE A 217 3.14 -6.77 -17.90
N SER A 218 3.18 -5.55 -17.36
CA SER A 218 4.41 -5.07 -16.70
C SER A 218 4.72 -5.87 -15.44
N GLU A 219 5.97 -5.89 -15.02
CA GLU A 219 6.46 -6.59 -13.82
C GLU A 219 5.67 -6.14 -12.58
N LYS A 220 5.40 -4.83 -12.48
CA LYS A 220 4.61 -4.26 -11.39
C LYS A 220 3.18 -4.77 -11.39
N VAL A 221 2.55 -4.93 -12.55
CA VAL A 221 1.19 -5.47 -12.68
C VAL A 221 1.17 -6.94 -12.26
N LEU A 222 2.13 -7.75 -12.73
CA LEU A 222 2.25 -9.16 -12.32
C LEU A 222 2.35 -9.33 -10.81
N VAL A 223 3.26 -8.58 -10.18
CA VAL A 223 3.50 -8.63 -8.73
C VAL A 223 2.26 -8.16 -7.95
N THR A 224 1.59 -7.11 -8.41
CA THR A 224 0.36 -6.59 -7.78
C THR A 224 -0.76 -7.62 -7.83
N ILE A 225 -0.96 -8.27 -8.97
CA ILE A 225 -1.97 -9.32 -9.14
C ILE A 225 -1.65 -10.52 -8.24
N LEU A 226 -0.40 -11.01 -8.23
CA LEU A 226 0.02 -12.11 -7.35
C LEU A 226 -0.26 -11.80 -5.88
N TRP A 227 0.13 -10.62 -5.43
CA TRP A 227 -0.10 -10.20 -4.06
C TRP A 227 -1.60 -10.15 -3.74
N SER A 228 -2.43 -9.58 -4.62
CA SER A 228 -3.87 -9.55 -4.40
C SER A 228 -4.49 -10.95 -4.35
N TYR A 229 -4.11 -11.87 -5.24
CA TYR A 229 -4.62 -13.24 -5.14
C TYR A 229 -4.05 -14.00 -3.95
N ALA A 230 -2.86 -13.66 -3.46
CA ALA A 230 -2.30 -14.22 -2.24
C ALA A 230 -3.16 -13.85 -1.01
N MET A 231 -3.58 -12.58 -0.93
CA MET A 231 -4.42 -12.07 0.16
C MET A 231 -5.90 -12.47 0.03
N ALA A 232 -6.39 -12.78 -1.18
CA ALA A 232 -7.78 -13.14 -1.42
C ALA A 232 -8.08 -14.60 -1.06
N GLN A 233 -9.30 -14.91 -0.61
CA GLN A 233 -9.74 -16.31 -0.47
C GLN A 233 -10.16 -16.86 -1.85
N GLY A 234 -9.70 -18.06 -2.20
CA GLY A 234 -10.04 -18.72 -3.48
C GLY A 234 -8.89 -19.46 -4.17
N ASN A 235 -9.24 -20.27 -5.17
CA ASN A 235 -8.31 -21.05 -5.97
C ASN A 235 -7.81 -20.23 -7.17
N ALA A 236 -6.51 -19.92 -7.16
CA ALA A 236 -5.78 -19.27 -8.25
C ALA A 236 -4.54 -20.09 -8.68
N ASN A 237 -4.59 -21.43 -8.57
CA ASN A 237 -3.45 -22.32 -8.86
C ASN A 237 -2.93 -22.13 -10.29
N ASP A 238 -3.86 -22.03 -11.24
CA ASP A 238 -3.65 -21.78 -12.65
C ASP A 238 -2.92 -20.45 -12.89
N LEU A 239 -3.39 -19.37 -12.26
CA LEU A 239 -2.79 -18.04 -12.36
C LEU A 239 -1.36 -18.03 -11.79
N PHE A 240 -1.16 -18.59 -10.60
CA PHE A 240 0.18 -18.69 -9.99
C PHE A 240 1.13 -19.50 -10.86
N ARG A 241 0.71 -20.66 -11.39
CA ARG A 241 1.55 -21.47 -12.28
C ARG A 241 1.95 -20.70 -13.53
N ARG A 242 1.00 -20.03 -14.18
CA ARG A 242 1.24 -19.23 -15.39
C ARG A 242 2.22 -18.09 -15.10
N PHE A 243 2.02 -17.38 -14.00
CA PHE A 243 2.87 -16.23 -13.64
C PHE A 243 4.26 -16.68 -13.20
N LYS A 244 4.39 -17.84 -12.54
CA LYS A 244 5.71 -18.43 -12.25
C LYS A 244 6.51 -18.60 -13.54
N HIS A 245 5.89 -19.23 -14.54
CA HIS A 245 6.54 -19.50 -15.81
C HIS A 245 6.97 -18.19 -16.50
N GLU A 246 6.08 -17.20 -16.55
CA GLU A 246 6.40 -15.88 -17.12
C GLU A 246 7.54 -15.17 -16.38
N ILE A 247 7.50 -15.14 -15.04
CA ILE A 247 8.53 -14.51 -14.20
C ILE A 247 9.90 -15.15 -14.46
N MET A 248 9.96 -16.49 -14.49
CA MET A 248 11.19 -17.23 -14.76
C MET A 248 11.67 -17.03 -16.20
N GLN A 249 10.75 -16.93 -17.17
CA GLN A 249 11.09 -16.71 -18.57
C GLN A 249 11.67 -15.31 -18.83
N ARG A 250 11.16 -14.27 -18.16
CA ARG A 250 11.75 -12.91 -18.23
C ARG A 250 13.13 -12.85 -17.62
N GLY A 251 13.37 -13.65 -16.58
CA GLY A 251 14.56 -13.57 -15.75
C GLY A 251 14.35 -12.65 -14.54
N LEU A 252 14.89 -13.07 -13.40
CA LEU A 252 14.67 -12.43 -12.11
C LEU A 252 15.34 -11.05 -11.99
N SER A 253 16.37 -10.80 -12.80
CA SER A 253 17.07 -9.50 -12.91
C SER A 253 16.17 -8.35 -13.37
N HIS A 254 15.07 -8.63 -14.07
CA HIS A 254 14.08 -7.63 -14.48
C HIS A 254 13.20 -7.14 -13.32
N PHE A 255 13.20 -7.84 -12.19
CA PHE A 255 12.44 -7.47 -11.00
C PHE A 255 13.35 -6.79 -9.99
N SER A 256 12.86 -5.71 -9.38
CA SER A 256 13.51 -5.11 -8.20
C SER A 256 13.46 -6.10 -7.02
N GLU A 257 14.37 -5.95 -6.06
CA GLU A 257 14.42 -6.83 -4.89
C GLU A 257 13.12 -6.78 -4.10
N ARG A 258 12.48 -5.59 -4.02
CA ARG A 258 11.17 -5.42 -3.41
C ARG A 258 10.08 -6.23 -4.12
N GLN A 259 10.12 -6.29 -5.46
CA GLN A 259 9.19 -7.11 -6.24
C GLN A 259 9.45 -8.60 -6.01
N LEU A 260 10.71 -9.03 -5.98
CA LEU A 260 11.08 -10.42 -5.68
C LEU A 260 10.59 -10.84 -4.28
N ALA A 261 10.79 -9.99 -3.27
CA ALA A 261 10.27 -10.21 -1.93
C ALA A 261 8.73 -10.36 -1.92
N GLN A 262 8.02 -9.53 -2.70
CA GLN A 262 6.55 -9.64 -2.83
C GLN A 262 6.13 -10.91 -3.57
N ILE A 263 6.90 -11.35 -4.56
CA ILE A 263 6.65 -12.60 -5.29
C ILE A 263 6.76 -13.77 -4.32
N VAL A 264 7.90 -14.00 -3.67
CA VAL A 264 8.08 -15.15 -2.75
C VAL A 264 7.07 -15.13 -1.61
N SER A 265 6.73 -13.95 -1.09
CA SER A 265 5.68 -13.79 -0.08
C SER A 265 4.31 -14.22 -0.59
N SER A 266 3.96 -13.85 -1.82
CA SER A 266 2.68 -14.24 -2.41
C SER A 266 2.55 -15.77 -2.55
N TYR A 267 3.64 -16.46 -2.89
CA TYR A 267 3.66 -17.93 -2.96
C TYR A 267 3.61 -18.57 -1.57
N ALA A 268 4.37 -18.05 -0.60
CA ALA A 268 4.36 -18.52 0.77
C ALA A 268 3.00 -18.35 1.45
N GLU A 269 2.30 -17.24 1.24
CA GLU A 269 0.95 -17.01 1.79
C GLU A 269 -0.09 -17.98 1.25
N LYS A 270 0.12 -18.50 0.05
CA LYS A 270 -0.73 -19.55 -0.55
C LYS A 270 -0.24 -20.96 -0.31
N ASN A 271 0.80 -21.13 0.52
CA ASN A 271 1.49 -22.38 0.76
C ASN A 271 1.81 -23.12 -0.56
N ARG A 272 2.30 -22.35 -1.55
CA ARG A 272 2.60 -22.88 -2.88
C ARG A 272 4.01 -23.40 -2.93
N HIS A 273 4.11 -24.70 -3.20
CA HIS A 273 5.38 -25.34 -3.47
C HIS A 273 5.93 -24.87 -4.82
N ALA A 274 6.97 -24.03 -4.79
CA ALA A 274 7.65 -23.51 -5.97
C ALA A 274 9.19 -23.42 -5.73
N PRO A 275 9.85 -24.54 -5.40
CA PRO A 275 11.25 -24.56 -4.98
C PRO A 275 12.18 -23.94 -6.01
N ASP A 276 11.91 -24.17 -7.31
CA ASP A 276 12.63 -23.56 -8.43
C ASP A 276 12.58 -22.03 -8.43
N LEU A 277 11.44 -21.45 -8.05
CA LEU A 277 11.30 -19.99 -7.89
C LEU A 277 12.07 -19.50 -6.67
N PHE A 278 11.98 -20.20 -5.53
CA PHE A 278 12.66 -19.79 -4.30
C PHE A 278 14.19 -19.88 -4.45
N GLU A 279 14.69 -20.95 -5.05
CA GLU A 279 16.11 -21.14 -5.38
C GLU A 279 16.61 -20.05 -6.33
N GLY A 280 15.88 -19.81 -7.43
CA GLY A 280 16.23 -18.75 -8.37
C GLY A 280 16.27 -17.36 -7.71
N VAL A 281 15.28 -17.05 -6.87
CA VAL A 281 15.23 -15.76 -6.15
C VAL A 281 16.39 -15.63 -5.17
N ALA A 282 16.73 -16.69 -4.43
CA ALA A 282 17.86 -16.66 -3.52
C ALA A 282 19.19 -16.42 -4.26
N TYR A 283 19.42 -17.15 -5.36
CA TYR A 283 20.60 -16.97 -6.19
C TYR A 283 20.69 -15.55 -6.75
N ASP A 284 19.59 -15.04 -7.31
CA ASP A 284 19.55 -13.69 -7.87
C ASP A 284 19.82 -12.62 -6.79
N LEU A 285 19.18 -12.70 -5.62
CA LEU A 285 19.45 -11.77 -4.52
C LEU A 285 20.92 -11.83 -4.06
N LEU A 286 21.48 -13.03 -3.86
CA LEU A 286 22.89 -13.18 -3.46
C LEU A 286 23.85 -12.65 -4.52
N SER A 287 23.51 -12.77 -5.81
CA SER A 287 24.33 -12.26 -6.90
C SER A 287 24.36 -10.73 -7.01
N ARG A 288 23.37 -10.04 -6.43
CA ARG A 288 23.28 -8.56 -6.45
C ARG A 288 24.20 -7.88 -5.44
N GLY A 289 24.76 -8.62 -4.48
CA GLY A 289 25.62 -8.07 -3.43
C GLY A 289 24.82 -7.30 -2.39
N GLU A 290 24.93 -5.96 -2.39
CA GLU A 290 24.18 -5.14 -1.43
C GLU A 290 22.73 -4.95 -1.84
N LEU A 291 21.81 -5.56 -1.08
CA LEU A 291 20.37 -5.47 -1.32
C LEU A 291 19.79 -4.13 -0.86
N ASN A 292 19.10 -3.44 -1.76
CA ASN A 292 18.27 -2.28 -1.46
C ASN A 292 16.86 -2.69 -0.95
N LEU A 293 16.84 -3.57 0.05
CA LEU A 293 15.65 -3.96 0.77
C LEU A 293 15.52 -3.14 2.06
N ASP A 294 14.34 -2.55 2.25
CA ASP A 294 13.96 -2.03 3.56
C ASP A 294 13.80 -3.19 4.56
N SER A 295 13.80 -2.86 5.85
CA SER A 295 13.56 -3.79 6.96
C SER A 295 12.38 -4.72 6.72
N ARG A 296 11.29 -4.19 6.16
CA ARG A 296 10.08 -4.96 5.84
C ARG A 296 10.34 -5.95 4.70
N GLY A 297 11.07 -5.56 3.67
CA GLY A 297 11.47 -6.43 2.57
C GLY A 297 12.30 -7.60 3.04
N LEU A 298 13.28 -7.36 3.92
CA LEU A 298 14.11 -8.41 4.52
C LEU A 298 13.28 -9.41 5.34
N THR A 299 12.45 -8.92 6.27
CA THR A 299 11.54 -9.78 7.05
C THR A 299 10.62 -10.59 6.14
N MET A 300 10.09 -9.97 5.08
CA MET A 300 9.21 -10.62 4.12
C MET A 300 9.91 -11.77 3.38
N VAL A 301 11.17 -11.61 2.97
CA VAL A 301 11.96 -12.70 2.38
C VAL A 301 12.18 -13.80 3.42
N ALA A 302 12.74 -13.49 4.58
CA ALA A 302 13.04 -14.47 5.64
C ALA A 302 11.82 -15.32 6.00
N ARG A 303 10.70 -14.67 6.31
CA ARG A 303 9.41 -15.31 6.60
C ARG A 303 8.96 -16.24 5.49
N SER A 304 9.08 -15.80 4.23
CA SER A 304 8.56 -16.55 3.09
C SER A 304 9.35 -17.85 2.87
N PHE A 305 10.68 -17.75 2.97
CA PHE A 305 11.58 -18.89 2.86
C PHE A 305 11.39 -19.86 4.01
N ALA A 306 11.31 -19.37 5.26
CA ALA A 306 11.06 -20.21 6.43
C ALA A 306 9.69 -20.92 6.38
N LYS A 307 8.61 -20.17 6.07
CA LYS A 307 7.24 -20.72 5.96
C LYS A 307 7.10 -21.81 4.90
N THR A 308 7.92 -21.77 3.86
CA THR A 308 7.92 -22.78 2.78
C THR A 308 9.02 -23.82 2.92
N LYS A 309 9.81 -23.77 3.99
CA LYS A 309 10.96 -24.66 4.26
C LYS A 309 12.02 -24.65 3.16
N ASN A 310 12.15 -23.54 2.43
CA ASN A 310 13.24 -23.32 1.49
C ASN A 310 14.37 -22.63 2.26
N PHE A 311 15.22 -23.40 2.94
CA PHE A 311 16.32 -22.83 3.70
C PHE A 311 17.56 -22.69 2.80
N VAL A 312 18.00 -21.46 2.58
CA VAL A 312 19.23 -21.15 1.83
C VAL A 312 20.24 -20.54 2.81
N PRO A 313 21.24 -21.29 3.28
CA PRO A 313 22.15 -20.87 4.35
C PRO A 313 22.76 -19.48 4.14
N ASP A 314 23.30 -19.22 2.95
CA ASP A 314 23.95 -17.96 2.61
C ASP A 314 22.99 -16.76 2.67
N LEU A 315 21.74 -16.97 2.24
CA LEU A 315 20.70 -15.93 2.30
C LEU A 315 20.29 -15.63 3.74
N PHE A 316 20.13 -16.67 4.57
CA PHE A 316 19.80 -16.48 5.99
C PHE A 316 20.96 -15.86 6.78
N SER A 317 22.21 -16.21 6.47
CA SER A 317 23.40 -15.54 7.02
C SER A 317 23.39 -14.06 6.66
N TYR A 318 23.20 -13.73 5.37
CA TYR A 318 23.14 -12.35 4.91
C TYR A 318 22.03 -11.55 5.61
N ILE A 319 20.83 -12.13 5.77
CA ILE A 319 19.71 -11.50 6.47
C ILE A 319 20.05 -11.29 7.95
N GLY A 320 20.69 -12.27 8.60
CA GLY A 320 21.15 -12.16 9.98
C GLY A 320 22.14 -11.00 10.17
N ASP A 321 23.15 -10.91 9.29
CA ASP A 321 24.16 -9.85 9.32
C ASP A 321 23.54 -8.46 9.09
N ARG A 322 22.59 -8.34 8.15
CA ARG A 322 21.86 -7.08 7.92
C ARG A 322 20.99 -6.72 9.13
N ALA A 323 20.30 -7.68 9.74
CA ALA A 323 19.51 -7.45 10.95
C ALA A 323 20.40 -7.00 12.12
N MET A 324 21.60 -7.57 12.25
CA MET A 324 22.59 -7.18 13.24
C MET A 324 23.08 -5.75 13.05
N ASN A 325 23.34 -5.33 11.81
CA ASN A 325 23.82 -3.99 11.51
C ASN A 325 22.71 -2.93 11.43
N SER A 326 21.45 -3.35 11.34
CA SER A 326 20.29 -2.45 11.29
C SER A 326 19.85 -1.96 12.67
N ASN A 327 19.23 -0.77 12.71
CA ASN A 327 18.54 -0.31 13.91
C ASN A 327 17.16 -0.97 14.02
N VAL A 328 17.06 -2.01 14.84
CA VAL A 328 15.84 -2.81 15.03
C VAL A 328 14.67 -1.96 15.56
N SER A 329 14.93 -0.83 16.22
CA SER A 329 13.87 0.10 16.69
C SER A 329 13.02 0.74 15.59
N VAL A 330 13.49 0.71 14.34
CA VAL A 330 12.73 1.17 13.17
C VAL A 330 11.64 0.17 12.76
N HIS A 331 11.77 -1.08 13.21
CA HIS A 331 10.85 -2.15 12.86
C HIS A 331 9.59 -2.06 13.72
N ARG A 332 8.46 -2.50 13.14
CA ARG A 332 7.29 -2.73 13.98
C ARG A 332 7.53 -3.97 14.83
N PRO A 333 7.07 -4.03 16.09
CA PRO A 333 7.38 -5.14 16.99
C PRO A 333 7.08 -6.53 16.40
N TRP A 334 5.97 -6.67 15.67
CA TRP A 334 5.62 -7.94 15.03
C TRP A 334 6.49 -8.30 13.82
N GLU A 335 7.12 -7.35 13.14
CA GLU A 335 8.08 -7.64 12.06
C GLU A 335 9.37 -8.23 12.64
N VAL A 336 9.74 -7.83 13.86
CA VAL A 336 10.87 -8.39 14.61
C VAL A 336 10.55 -9.81 15.06
N VAL A 337 9.32 -10.06 15.52
CA VAL A 337 8.83 -11.42 15.83
C VAL A 337 8.87 -12.33 14.61
N GLU A 338 8.40 -11.87 13.45
CA GLU A 338 8.44 -12.65 12.22
C GLU A 338 9.87 -12.98 11.77
N LEU A 339 10.79 -12.03 11.94
CA LEU A 339 12.21 -12.24 11.63
C LEU A 339 12.86 -13.22 12.62
N LEU A 340 12.61 -13.07 13.92
CA LEU A 340 13.08 -13.98 14.96
C LEU A 340 12.61 -15.40 14.67
N TRP A 341 11.32 -15.58 14.40
CA TRP A 341 10.76 -16.88 14.05
C TRP A 341 11.41 -17.48 12.80
N ALA A 342 11.57 -16.70 11.73
CA ALA A 342 12.16 -17.19 10.50
C ALA A 342 13.62 -17.65 10.67
N LEU A 343 14.41 -16.92 11.46
CA LEU A 343 15.81 -17.27 11.75
C LEU A 343 15.94 -18.50 12.67
N THR A 344 15.05 -18.62 13.66
CA THR A 344 14.97 -19.80 14.54
C THR A 344 14.62 -21.05 13.74
N GLU A 345 13.56 -20.98 12.92
CA GLU A 345 13.08 -22.11 12.11
C GLU A 345 14.14 -22.56 11.09
N ALA A 346 14.92 -21.62 10.56
CA ALA A 346 16.01 -21.93 9.64
C ALA A 346 17.28 -22.48 10.35
N GLY A 347 17.38 -22.34 11.68
CA GLY A 347 18.57 -22.74 12.44
C GLY A 347 19.76 -21.80 12.32
N PHE A 348 19.55 -20.55 11.88
CA PHE A 348 20.62 -19.56 11.63
C PHE A 348 20.63 -18.40 12.65
N LEU A 349 19.98 -18.59 13.80
CA LEU A 349 19.93 -17.56 14.83
C LEU A 349 21.19 -17.59 15.71
N GLN A 350 22.08 -16.62 15.48
CA GLN A 350 23.25 -16.38 16.35
C GLN A 350 22.81 -15.82 17.72
N GLU A 351 23.57 -16.14 18.77
CA GLU A 351 23.24 -15.77 20.16
C GLU A 351 23.12 -14.25 20.38
N GLU A 352 24.03 -13.47 19.80
CA GLU A 352 24.00 -12.00 19.88
C GLU A 352 22.74 -11.44 19.20
N LEU A 353 22.36 -11.99 18.05
CA LEU A 353 21.18 -11.54 17.31
C LEU A 353 19.91 -11.92 18.07
N HIS A 354 19.87 -13.12 18.65
CA HIS A 354 18.80 -13.55 19.53
C HIS A 354 18.60 -12.56 20.69
N HIS A 355 19.65 -12.20 21.41
CA HIS A 355 19.57 -11.22 22.50
C HIS A 355 19.03 -9.87 22.02
N LYS A 356 19.58 -9.35 20.92
CA LYS A 356 19.15 -8.07 20.34
C LYS A 356 17.66 -8.06 19.96
N LEU A 357 17.18 -9.11 19.28
CA LEU A 357 15.78 -9.20 18.86
C LEU A 357 14.85 -9.43 20.06
N LYS A 358 15.24 -10.31 20.99
CA LYS A 358 14.49 -10.61 22.23
C LYS A 358 14.31 -9.36 23.08
N ASP A 359 15.39 -8.62 23.35
CA ASP A 359 15.34 -7.42 24.19
C ASP A 359 14.44 -6.34 23.55
N HIS A 360 14.52 -6.19 22.23
CA HIS A 360 13.63 -5.27 21.52
C HIS A 360 12.15 -5.68 21.61
N ILE A 361 11.84 -6.97 21.47
CA ILE A 361 10.47 -7.49 21.61
C ILE A 361 9.97 -7.28 23.05
N LEU A 362 10.79 -7.55 24.06
CA LEU A 362 10.44 -7.34 25.48
C LEU A 362 10.13 -5.88 25.81
N CYS A 363 10.86 -4.93 25.22
CA CYS A 363 10.59 -3.50 25.38
C CYS A 363 9.38 -3.00 24.57
N SER A 364 8.76 -3.85 23.74
CA SER A 364 7.64 -3.46 22.89
C SER A 364 6.30 -3.60 23.60
N ASP A 365 5.31 -2.85 23.12
CA ASP A 365 3.94 -2.96 23.60
C ASP A 365 3.22 -4.18 22.99
N PHE A 366 3.10 -5.25 23.78
CA PHE A 366 2.43 -6.51 23.40
C PHE A 366 0.94 -6.32 23.08
N THR A 367 0.28 -5.31 23.65
CA THR A 367 -1.15 -5.06 23.40
C THR A 367 -1.42 -4.67 21.95
N ARG A 368 -0.42 -4.12 21.27
CA ARG A 368 -0.50 -3.71 19.86
C ARG A 368 -0.10 -4.80 18.88
N MET A 369 0.38 -5.95 19.37
CA MET A 369 0.75 -7.08 18.51
C MET A 369 -0.49 -7.83 18.01
N PRO A 370 -0.53 -8.23 16.73
CA PRO A 370 -1.60 -9.09 16.23
C PRO A 370 -1.50 -10.50 16.83
N ASP A 371 -2.64 -11.20 16.95
CA ASP A 371 -2.69 -12.59 17.44
C ASP A 371 -1.71 -13.52 16.68
N SER A 372 -1.51 -13.28 15.38
CA SER A 372 -0.57 -14.05 14.56
C SER A 372 0.89 -13.93 15.04
N ALA A 373 1.30 -12.77 15.55
CA ALA A 373 2.65 -12.57 16.06
C ALA A 373 2.84 -13.28 17.40
N LEU A 374 1.83 -13.24 18.30
CA LEU A 374 1.88 -13.97 19.57
C LEU A 374 1.97 -15.48 19.35
N LEU A 375 1.25 -16.03 18.36
CA LEU A 375 1.37 -17.44 17.99
C LEU A 375 2.75 -17.80 17.45
N LEU A 376 3.40 -16.91 16.68
CA LEU A 376 4.78 -17.12 16.24
C LEU A 376 5.76 -17.08 17.43
N LEU A 377 5.55 -16.20 18.41
CA LEU A 377 6.35 -16.19 19.63
C LEU A 377 6.24 -17.51 20.40
N VAL A 378 5.02 -18.03 20.57
CA VAL A 378 4.82 -19.35 21.19
C VAL A 378 5.58 -20.43 20.42
N ALA A 379 5.46 -20.46 19.09
CA ALA A 379 6.21 -21.40 18.26
C ALA A 379 7.72 -21.28 18.42
N VAL A 380 8.27 -20.06 18.52
CA VAL A 380 9.70 -19.84 18.81
C VAL A 380 10.08 -20.37 20.18
N LEU A 381 9.28 -20.11 21.21
CA LEU A 381 9.56 -20.53 22.57
C LEU A 381 9.49 -22.06 22.74
N GLU A 382 8.65 -22.74 21.96
CA GLU A 382 8.53 -24.21 21.94
C GLU A 382 9.66 -24.88 21.13
N SER A 383 10.08 -24.26 20.03
CA SER A 383 11.05 -24.84 19.08
C SER A 383 12.51 -24.48 19.36
N SER A 384 12.76 -23.37 20.06
CA SER A 384 14.12 -22.86 20.23
C SER A 384 14.91 -23.62 21.30
N HIS A 385 16.20 -23.82 21.01
CA HIS A 385 17.18 -24.24 22.01
C HIS A 385 17.52 -23.12 23.03
N PHE A 386 17.01 -21.91 22.82
CA PHE A 386 17.31 -20.73 23.62
C PHE A 386 16.23 -20.49 24.67
N LYS A 387 16.61 -20.51 25.95
CA LYS A 387 15.68 -20.21 27.05
C LYS A 387 15.45 -18.71 27.17
N ALA A 388 14.21 -18.26 26.95
CA ALA A 388 13.78 -16.88 27.16
C ALA A 388 12.56 -16.81 28.12
N PRO A 389 12.77 -17.08 29.43
CA PRO A 389 11.66 -17.17 30.39
C PRO A 389 10.89 -15.86 30.52
N ASP A 390 11.56 -14.71 30.45
CA ASP A 390 10.92 -13.40 30.53
C ASP A 390 9.99 -13.15 29.32
N LEU A 391 10.42 -13.56 28.13
CA LEU A 391 9.62 -13.44 26.90
C LEU A 391 8.42 -14.39 26.92
N ALA A 392 8.60 -15.60 27.47
CA ALA A 392 7.51 -16.55 27.69
C ALA A 392 6.46 -15.97 28.65
N ALA A 393 6.89 -15.47 29.81
CA ALA A 393 6.00 -14.86 30.80
C ALA A 393 5.24 -13.66 30.23
N ALA A 394 5.91 -12.77 29.49
CA ALA A 394 5.27 -11.62 28.85
C ALA A 394 4.26 -12.04 27.77
N THR A 395 4.59 -13.06 26.97
CA THR A 395 3.69 -13.59 25.93
C THR A 395 2.47 -14.26 26.54
N GLU A 396 2.66 -15.08 27.57
CA GLU A 396 1.58 -15.76 28.30
C GLU A 396 0.65 -14.76 28.98
N ALA A 397 1.19 -13.77 29.70
CA ALA A 397 0.40 -12.73 30.36
C ALA A 397 -0.53 -11.99 29.38
N GLU A 398 -0.04 -11.66 28.18
CA GLU A 398 -0.86 -11.01 27.16
C GLU A 398 -1.93 -11.95 26.58
N LEU A 399 -1.61 -13.24 26.36
CA LEU A 399 -2.58 -14.23 25.88
C LEU A 399 -3.70 -14.47 26.90
N VAL A 400 -3.36 -14.59 28.19
CA VAL A 400 -4.32 -14.71 29.29
C VAL A 400 -5.22 -13.48 29.33
N ARG A 401 -4.65 -12.27 29.33
CA ARG A 401 -5.41 -11.01 29.31
C ARG A 401 -6.41 -10.95 28.14
N ARG A 402 -6.02 -11.41 26.94
CA ARG A 402 -6.93 -11.46 25.77
C ARG A 402 -8.02 -12.53 25.91
N SER A 403 -7.73 -13.63 26.59
CA SER A 403 -8.70 -14.70 26.86
C SER A 403 -9.77 -14.25 27.86
N GLU A 404 -9.36 -13.56 28.92
CA GLU A 404 -10.25 -13.00 29.95
C GLU A 404 -11.12 -11.88 29.39
N ALA A 405 -10.58 -11.03 28.51
CA ALA A 405 -11.36 -9.97 27.85
C ALA A 405 -12.39 -10.47 26.82
N LYS A 406 -12.33 -11.74 26.42
CA LYS A 406 -13.28 -12.39 25.51
C LYS A 406 -14.33 -13.24 26.24
N SER A 407 -14.11 -13.53 27.52
CA SER A 407 -15.08 -14.18 28.43
C SER A 407 -16.02 -13.16 29.03
#